data_AF-A0A944V5Y9-F1
#
_entry.id   AF-A0A944V5Y9-F1
#
_cell.length_a   1.000
_cell.length_b   1.000
_cell.length_c   1.000
_cell.angle_alpha   90.00
_cell.angle_beta   90.00
_cell.angle_gamma   90.00
#
_symmetry.space_group_name_H-M   'P 1'
#
loop_
_entity.id
_entity.type
_entity.pdbx_description
1 polymer ?
#
loop_
_entity_poly.entity_id
_entity_poly.type
_entity_poly.pdbx_seq_one_letter_code
_entity_poly.pdbx_strand_id
1 'polypeptide(L)' 'MSNSKYPVNPVLLVDDEDQFLQSGSFALRTSGITNVQKCNDSREVMKLLREKSFSVIILDLMMPYLNGDD' A
#
# COMPACT_ATOMS: atom_id res chain seq x y z
N MET A 1 -3.75 3.29 -26.48
CA MET A 1 -4.46 2.84 -25.29
C MET A 1 -3.83 3.53 -24.09
N SER A 2 -4.54 4.37 -23.34
CA SER A 2 -3.93 5.04 -22.19
C SER A 2 -3.63 3.98 -21.12
N ASN A 3 -2.35 3.76 -20.83
CA ASN A 3 -1.86 2.87 -19.78
C ASN A 3 -2.09 3.46 -18.37
N SER A 4 -3.24 4.09 -18.17
CA SER A 4 -3.55 4.80 -16.93
C SER A 4 -3.79 3.76 -15.85
N LYS A 5 -3.06 3.87 -14.76
CA LYS A 5 -3.25 3.00 -13.60
C LYS A 5 -4.61 3.33 -12.95
N TYR A 6 -5.27 2.32 -12.41
CA TYR A 6 -6.53 2.47 -11.67
C TYR A 6 -6.35 1.97 -10.22
N PRO A 7 -6.84 2.71 -9.21
CA PRO A 7 -7.38 4.08 -9.29
C PRO A 7 -6.30 5.12 -9.60
N VAL A 8 -6.72 6.37 -9.86
CA VAL A 8 -5.80 7.48 -10.18
C VAL A 8 -4.77 7.68 -9.06
N ASN A 9 -5.24 7.73 -7.80
CA ASN A 9 -4.38 7.68 -6.63
C ASN A 9 -4.13 6.23 -6.23
N PRO A 10 -2.90 5.83 -5.87
CA PRO A 10 -2.58 4.44 -5.55
C PRO A 10 -3.33 3.91 -4.33
N VAL A 11 -3.46 2.58 -4.27
CA VAL A 11 -3.75 1.83 -3.04
C VAL A 11 -2.42 1.52 -2.36
N LEU A 12 -2.30 1.86 -1.08
CA LEU A 12 -1.12 1.55 -0.27
C LEU A 12 -1.37 0.27 0.55
N LEU A 13 -0.50 -0.72 0.40
CA LEU A 13 -0.40 -1.86 1.31
C LEU A 13 0.76 -1.60 2.28
N VAL A 14 0.49 -1.69 3.58
CA VAL A 14 1.47 -1.53 4.66
C VAL A 14 1.43 -2.76 5.55
N ASP A 15 2.53 -3.50 5.57
CA ASP A 15 2.69 -4.76 6.30
C ASP A 15 4.19 -5.12 6.30
N ASP A 16 4.76 -5.56 7.41
CA ASP A 16 6.19 -5.90 7.49
C ASP A 16 6.53 -7.25 6.85
N GLU A 17 5.53 -8.07 6.49
CA GLU A 17 5.70 -9.31 5.76
C GLU A 17 5.68 -9.10 4.24
N ASP A 18 6.85 -9.17 3.60
CA ASP A 18 6.97 -9.05 2.14
C ASP A 18 6.06 -10.05 1.38
N GLN A 19 5.85 -11.26 1.92
CA GLN A 19 4.99 -12.28 1.30
C GLN A 19 3.53 -11.84 1.24
N PHE A 20 3.02 -11.23 2.31
CA PHE A 20 1.68 -10.64 2.33
C PHE A 20 1.58 -9.53 1.29
N LEU A 21 2.55 -8.60 1.27
CA LEU A 21 2.57 -7.49 0.34
C LEU A 21 2.59 -7.94 -1.14
N GLN A 22 3.34 -9.00 -1.49
CA GLN A 22 3.30 -9.55 -2.84
C GLN A 22 1.95 -10.16 -3.18
N SER A 23 1.41 -10.99 -2.27
CA SER A 23 0.15 -11.71 -2.48
C SER A 23 -1.03 -10.75 -2.59
N GLY A 24 -1.10 -9.77 -1.68
CA GLY A 24 -2.11 -8.69 -1.70
C GLY A 24 -1.99 -7.83 -2.94
N SER A 25 -0.78 -7.42 -3.34
CA SER A 25 -0.61 -6.65 -4.57
C SER A 25 -1.01 -7.46 -5.82
N PHE A 26 -0.74 -8.76 -5.85
CA PHE A 26 -1.16 -9.62 -6.95
C PHE A 26 -2.69 -9.72 -7.01
N ALA A 27 -3.35 -10.00 -5.88
CA ALA A 27 -4.80 -10.10 -5.80
C ALA A 27 -5.53 -8.81 -6.20
N LEU A 28 -5.02 -7.64 -5.78
CA LEU A 28 -5.58 -6.35 -6.19
C LEU A 28 -5.44 -6.14 -7.70
N ARG A 29 -4.26 -6.44 -8.25
CA ARG A 29 -3.98 -6.29 -9.69
C ARG A 29 -4.84 -7.20 -10.55
N THR A 30 -5.03 -8.45 -10.16
CA THR A 30 -5.91 -9.39 -10.87
C THR A 30 -7.38 -8.99 -10.77
N SER A 31 -7.75 -8.24 -9.74
CA SER A 31 -9.09 -7.65 -9.57
C SER A 31 -9.27 -6.30 -10.28
N GLY A 32 -8.29 -5.86 -11.10
CA GLY A 32 -8.37 -4.61 -11.87
C GLY A 32 -7.83 -3.37 -11.15
N ILE A 33 -7.35 -3.50 -9.91
CA ILE A 33 -6.67 -2.42 -9.18
C ILE A 33 -5.18 -2.45 -9.54
N THR A 34 -4.83 -1.70 -10.58
CA THR A 34 -3.49 -1.71 -11.18
C THR A 34 -2.52 -0.69 -10.57
N ASN A 35 -3.02 0.27 -9.79
CA ASN A 35 -2.22 1.25 -9.07
C ASN A 35 -2.02 0.84 -7.60
N VAL A 36 -1.10 -0.09 -7.36
CA VAL A 36 -0.78 -0.56 -6.00
C VAL A 36 0.66 -0.18 -5.65
N GLN A 37 0.83 0.40 -4.47
CA GLN A 37 2.12 0.67 -3.83
C GLN A 37 2.21 -0.15 -2.53
N LYS A 38 3.42 -0.59 -2.19
CA LYS A 38 3.72 -1.41 -1.01
C LYS A 38 4.67 -0.65 -0.10
N CYS A 39 4.58 -0.88 1.20
CA CYS A 39 5.47 -0.34 2.22
C CYS A 39 5.64 -1.41 3.30
N ASN A 40 6.88 -1.82 3.57
CA ASN A 40 7.21 -2.84 4.58
C ASN A 40 7.89 -2.26 5.82
N ASP A 41 7.89 -0.94 5.94
CA ASP A 41 8.50 -0.22 7.06
C ASP A 41 7.53 0.87 7.51
N SER A 42 6.94 0.66 8.68
CA SER A 42 5.98 1.58 9.31
C SER A 42 6.53 3.02 9.42
N ARG A 43 7.84 3.19 9.52
CA ARG A 43 8.52 4.49 9.64
C ARG A 43 8.45 5.32 8.35
N GLU A 44 8.30 4.69 7.19
CA GLU A 44 8.20 5.38 5.90
C GLU A 44 6.76 5.80 5.55
N VAL A 45 5.74 5.25 6.23
CA VAL A 45 4.32 5.49 5.91
C VAL A 45 3.98 6.97 6.00
N MET A 46 4.35 7.63 7.09
CA MET A 46 4.03 9.06 7.29
C MET A 46 4.72 9.97 6.26
N LYS A 47 5.90 9.58 5.78
CA LYS A 47 6.58 10.30 4.69
C LYS A 47 5.83 10.11 3.38
N LEU A 48 5.42 8.88 3.06
CA LEU A 48 4.62 8.60 1.86
C LEU A 48 3.30 9.39 1.85
N LEU A 49 2.61 9.47 2.99
CA LEU A 49 1.35 10.20 3.12
C LEU A 49 1.50 11.72 2.97
N ARG A 50 2.67 12.28 3.29
CA ARG A 50 2.97 13.70 3.03
C ARG A 50 3.27 13.98 1.56
N GLU A 51 3.88 13.03 0.86
CA GLU A 51 4.34 13.20 -0.52
C GLU A 51 3.24 12.91 -1.55
N LYS A 52 2.26 12.05 -1.23
CA LYS A 52 1.27 11.53 -2.18
C LYS A 52 -0.09 11.33 -1.53
N SER A 53 -1.14 11.50 -2.31
CA SER A 53 -2.49 11.07 -1.94
C SER A 53 -2.71 9.60 -2.32
N PHE A 54 -3.39 8.87 -1.47
CA PHE A 54 -3.78 7.48 -1.68
C PHE A 54 -5.30 7.36 -1.72
N SER A 55 -5.83 6.44 -2.53
CA SER A 55 -7.27 6.18 -2.57
C SER A 55 -7.73 5.38 -1.36
N VAL A 56 -6.92 4.39 -0.98
CA VAL A 56 -7.16 3.46 0.12
C VAL A 56 -5.82 3.06 0.71
N ILE A 57 -5.78 2.86 2.03
CA ILE A 57 -4.64 2.28 2.75
C ILE A 57 -5.14 1.00 3.40
N ILE A 58 -4.42 -0.10 3.17
CA ILE A 58 -4.57 -1.35 3.91
C ILE A 58 -3.35 -1.42 4.81
N LEU A 59 -3.59 -1.39 6.12
CA LEU A 59 -2.58 -1.21 7.14
C LEU A 59 -2.67 -2.37 8.12
N ASP A 60 -1.57 -3.09 8.29
CA ASP A 60 -1.42 -3.96 9.45
C ASP A 60 -1.30 -3.13 10.74
N LEU A 61 -1.90 -3.61 11.81
CA LEU A 61 -1.88 -2.93 13.10
C LEU A 61 -0.64 -3.30 13.90
N MET A 62 -0.10 -4.51 13.73
CA MET A 62 0.92 -5.08 14.60
C MET A 62 2.27 -5.18 13.89
N MET A 63 2.94 -4.04 13.71
CA MET A 63 4.23 -3.97 13.03
C MET A 63 5.38 -3.55 13.97
N PRO A 64 6.63 -3.90 13.65
CA PRO A 64 7.80 -3.32 14.30
C PRO A 64 7.82 -1.78 14.20
N TYR A 65 8.46 -1.16 15.19
CA TYR A 65 8.72 0.29 15.31
C TYR A 65 7.51 1.18 15.63
N LEU A 66 6.46 1.13 14.82
CA LEU A 66 5.23 1.90 14.98
C LEU A 66 4.05 0.96 14.67
N ASN A 67 3.09 0.88 15.59
CA ASN A 67 1.85 0.15 15.34
C ASN A 67 0.93 0.97 14.43
N GLY A 68 -0.05 0.31 13.81
CA GLY A 68 -1.00 0.98 12.92
C GLY A 68 -1.99 1.91 13.62
N ASP A 69 -2.11 1.81 14.94
CA ASP A 69 -2.99 2.62 15.79
C ASP A 69 -2.28 3.70 16.61
N ASP A 70 -0.95 3.79 16.53
CA ASP A 70 -0.10 4.86 17.12
C ASP A 70 -0.05 6.12 16.24
#